data_AF-A0A6A9QKR7-F1
#
_entry.id   AF-A0A6A9QKR7-F1
#
_cell.length_a   1.000
_cell.length_b   1.000
_cell.length_c   1.000
_cell.angle_alpha   90.00
_cell.angle_beta   90.00
_cell.angle_gamma   90.00
#
_symmetry.space_group_name_H-M   'P 1'
#
loop_
_entity.id
_entity.type
_entity.pdbx_description
1 polymer ?
#
loop_
_entity_poly.entity_id
_entity_poly.type
_entity_poly.pdbx_seq_one_letter_code
_entity_poly.pdbx_strand_id
1 'polypeptide(L)'
;MIKAVSIMTLLLIPLLLTTGYSYDPRYIIVESPEVVSLSFASNDSGYGCLVLGNHTLLRMKPNSSSLILLNKGNYTFLSNDSKYNLSYKEFKPSGALFDIPPKHEIIQQLLPYSKGSPFNFTIRIVGNSTFSSYLYNYSLLISISHNRTWVQNQTHLNPGNYEVIVQNLNNYSEEVCVSYSISPFYVNPYIFTSSSMPIGLASYGILNQSGNVTTYEINTTSLLGYLNITYVSALNQSQRLVDPSSVSFQLNGVVIKDDQDYFVQDVLVLYTENESYYLSADVFNLTNGEDQLIYTNSTNVRQYVLPLESYIIMNVSQEGDDSMLKFGFINLTSGKFIWFSNYDLGNGKGFFSVNGNKYTPGNMTNPGVFYDAELVIGGGGDGETTTMTKYSGWIALLYLNGSRYSAFPSYYSFGEDTKEAVSNIYVVYLGYGEAYTYEGEAHLTYLHPKGVSFPLPNLFHVEKLNVTSFPETSTLVRGDINVREALAIVAILAISLSLLVYLWRRK
;
A
#
# COMPACT_ATOMS: atom_id res chain seq x y z
N MET A 1 60.25 6.97 6.66
CA MET A 1 60.30 5.87 7.64
C MET A 1 59.85 6.40 9.00
N ILE A 2 58.54 6.59 9.17
CA ILE A 2 57.88 6.78 10.46
C ILE A 2 56.55 6.02 10.31
N LYS A 3 56.39 4.97 11.10
CA LYS A 3 55.24 4.07 11.10
C LYS A 3 54.45 4.30 12.39
N ALA A 4 53.14 4.09 12.24
CA ALA A 4 52.14 3.75 13.24
C ALA A 4 51.57 4.88 14.11
N VAL A 5 50.44 5.44 13.64
CA VAL A 5 49.26 5.63 14.49
C VAL A 5 48.07 5.04 13.74
N SER A 6 47.54 3.94 14.27
CA SER A 6 46.32 3.29 13.80
C SER A 6 45.15 3.90 14.59
N ILE A 7 44.25 4.58 13.89
CA ILE A 7 42.96 5.04 14.42
C ILE A 7 42.00 3.87 14.24
N MET A 8 41.65 3.21 15.35
CA MET A 8 40.60 2.21 15.39
C MET A 8 39.32 2.90 15.88
N THR A 9 38.48 3.32 14.94
CA THR A 9 37.14 3.83 15.21
C THR A 9 36.23 2.64 15.49
N LEU A 10 35.96 2.36 16.76
CA LEU A 10 34.96 1.37 17.17
C LEU A 10 33.58 2.00 17.00
N LEU A 11 32.81 1.52 16.01
CA LEU A 11 31.38 1.77 15.87
C LEU A 11 30.66 1.23 17.12
N LEU A 12 30.15 2.13 17.94
CA LEU A 12 29.17 1.82 18.99
C LEU A 12 27.77 1.90 18.37
N ILE A 13 27.15 0.73 18.27
CA ILE A 13 25.72 0.51 18.07
C ILE A 13 24.94 1.41 19.04
N PRO A 14 23.93 2.19 18.59
CA PRO A 14 23.02 2.83 19.52
C PRO A 14 22.13 1.74 20.11
N LEU A 15 22.55 1.19 21.24
CA LEU A 15 21.67 0.50 22.15
C LEU A 15 20.57 1.52 22.51
N LEU A 16 19.32 1.29 22.08
CA LEU A 16 18.17 2.00 22.62
C LEU A 16 18.07 1.66 24.11
N LEU A 17 18.79 2.44 24.92
CA LEU A 17 18.55 2.55 26.34
C LEU A 17 17.26 3.36 26.49
N THR A 18 16.15 2.68 26.71
CA THR A 18 14.99 3.27 27.36
C THR A 18 15.46 3.75 28.74
N THR A 19 15.83 5.02 28.85
CA THR A 19 16.16 5.65 30.13
C THR A 19 14.89 5.71 30.96
N GLY A 20 14.66 4.67 31.77
CA GLY A 20 13.67 4.71 32.83
C GLY A 20 14.17 5.67 33.90
N TYR A 21 13.79 6.94 33.79
CA TYR A 21 13.92 7.87 34.90
C TYR A 21 13.00 7.40 36.02
N SER A 22 13.59 6.89 37.11
CA SER A 22 12.87 6.59 38.35
C SER A 22 12.60 7.91 39.08
N TYR A 23 11.56 8.65 38.65
CA TYR A 23 11.01 9.75 39.42
C TYR A 23 10.38 9.23 40.71
N ASP A 24 10.51 9.98 41.81
CA ASP A 24 9.65 9.79 42.98
C ASP A 24 8.21 10.03 42.50
N PRO A 25 7.38 8.98 42.40
CA PRO A 25 6.12 8.99 41.65
C PRO A 25 5.04 9.86 42.32
N ARG A 26 5.38 10.53 43.42
CA ARG A 26 4.57 11.58 44.04
C ARG A 26 4.31 12.75 43.10
N TYR A 27 5.21 13.03 42.16
CA TYR A 27 5.06 14.09 41.16
C TYR A 27 5.25 13.53 39.76
N ILE A 28 4.26 13.77 38.89
CA ILE A 28 4.29 13.38 37.48
C ILE A 28 4.21 14.66 36.66
N ILE A 29 5.19 14.89 35.79
CA ILE A 29 5.23 16.05 34.90
C ILE A 29 4.97 15.54 33.49
N VAL A 30 3.92 16.06 32.88
CA VAL A 30 3.51 15.69 31.53
C VAL A 30 3.72 16.89 30.63
N GLU A 31 4.56 16.75 29.60
CA GLU A 31 4.92 17.86 28.69
C GLU A 31 3.96 17.97 27.50
N SER A 32 3.31 16.87 27.12
CA SER A 32 2.34 16.73 26.03
C SER A 32 1.33 15.62 26.37
N PRO A 33 0.09 15.64 25.85
CA PRO A 33 -0.89 14.60 26.15
C PRO A 33 -0.35 13.18 25.97
N GLU A 34 -0.46 12.35 27.02
CA GLU A 34 0.07 10.99 27.00
C GLU A 34 -0.80 10.01 27.80
N VAL A 35 -0.82 8.75 27.34
CA VAL A 35 -1.52 7.68 28.04
C VAL A 35 -0.57 7.07 29.05
N VAL A 36 -0.99 7.01 30.31
CA VAL A 36 -0.14 6.53 31.40
C VAL A 36 -0.77 5.32 32.04
N SER A 37 0.05 4.29 32.30
CA SER A 37 -0.29 3.25 33.27
C SER A 37 0.22 3.62 34.65
N LEU A 38 -0.72 3.77 35.57
CA LEU A 38 -0.46 3.93 36.99
C LEU A 38 -0.80 2.63 37.70
N SER A 39 0.11 2.13 38.53
CA SER A 39 -0.18 1.01 39.44
C SER A 39 0.11 1.41 40.86
N PHE A 40 -0.92 1.33 41.70
CA PHE A 40 -0.86 1.67 43.12
C PHE A 40 -0.89 0.38 43.94
N ALA A 41 0.21 0.09 44.63
CA ALA A 41 0.34 -1.04 45.54
C ALA A 41 0.46 -0.54 46.98
N SER A 42 -0.38 -1.09 47.86
CA SER A 42 -0.46 -0.70 49.26
C SER A 42 -0.96 -1.90 50.07
N ASN A 43 -0.41 -2.07 51.27
CA ASN A 43 -0.80 -3.14 52.18
C ASN A 43 -2.00 -2.75 53.06
N ASP A 44 -2.34 -1.46 53.10
CA ASP A 44 -3.45 -0.92 53.87
C ASP A 44 -4.70 -0.76 52.99
N SER A 45 -5.87 -0.69 53.60
CA SER A 45 -7.15 -0.49 52.89
C SER A 45 -7.36 0.94 52.39
N GLY A 46 -6.28 1.71 52.20
CA GLY A 46 -6.28 3.12 51.80
C GLY A 46 -6.77 3.36 50.37
N TYR A 47 -6.70 4.59 49.90
CA TYR A 47 -6.89 4.93 48.48
C TYR A 47 -5.83 5.92 48.04
N GLY A 48 -5.46 5.85 46.77
CA GLY A 48 -4.62 6.83 46.10
C GLY A 48 -5.45 7.77 45.24
N CYS A 49 -5.04 9.03 45.15
CA CYS A 49 -5.65 10.04 44.29
C CYS A 49 -4.57 10.70 43.44
N LEU A 50 -4.75 10.66 42.12
CA LEU A 50 -4.00 11.54 41.23
C LEU A 50 -4.74 12.88 41.13
N VAL A 51 -4.04 13.97 41.42
CA VAL A 51 -4.58 15.33 41.40
C VAL A 51 -3.80 16.26 40.47
N LEU A 52 -4.49 17.20 39.85
CA LEU A 52 -3.92 18.35 39.14
C LEU A 52 -4.41 19.62 39.84
N GLY A 53 -3.52 20.32 40.55
CA GLY A 53 -3.93 21.38 41.47
C GLY A 53 -4.90 20.86 42.53
N ASN A 54 -6.13 21.38 42.54
CA ASN A 54 -7.19 20.96 43.49
C ASN A 54 -8.18 19.94 42.90
N HIS A 55 -7.99 19.51 41.65
CA HIS A 55 -8.91 18.60 40.96
C HIS A 55 -8.42 17.16 41.07
N THR A 56 -9.27 16.26 41.59
CA THR A 56 -9.00 14.81 41.58
C THR A 56 -9.41 14.22 40.25
N LEU A 57 -8.46 13.60 39.56
CA LEU A 57 -8.66 13.02 38.23
C LEU A 57 -8.92 11.52 38.31
N LEU A 58 -8.21 10.84 39.21
CA LEU A 58 -8.31 9.40 39.37
C LEU A 58 -8.23 9.02 40.84
N ARG A 59 -9.16 8.18 41.28
CA ARG A 59 -9.11 7.53 42.59
C ARG A 59 -8.85 6.04 42.40
N MET A 60 -7.80 5.53 43.04
CA MET A 60 -7.32 4.16 42.92
C MET A 60 -7.48 3.38 44.22
N LYS A 61 -7.89 2.12 44.10
CA LYS A 61 -7.92 1.16 45.21
C LYS A 61 -6.54 0.53 45.41
N PRO A 62 -6.18 0.05 46.61
CA PRO A 62 -4.93 -0.65 46.83
C PRO A 62 -4.78 -1.83 45.89
N ASN A 63 -3.56 -2.05 45.41
CA ASN A 63 -3.19 -3.15 44.52
C ASN A 63 -4.00 -3.15 43.22
N SER A 64 -4.18 -1.96 42.63
CA SER A 64 -4.85 -1.77 41.36
C SER A 64 -4.00 -1.00 40.37
N SER A 65 -4.28 -1.21 39.08
CA SER A 65 -3.69 -0.46 37.98
C SER A 65 -4.81 0.19 37.15
N SER A 66 -4.52 1.36 36.60
CA SER A 66 -5.41 2.05 35.67
C SER A 66 -4.62 2.68 34.54
N LEU A 67 -5.26 2.79 33.38
CA LEU A 67 -4.84 3.71 32.33
C LEU A 67 -5.58 5.04 32.52
N ILE A 68 -4.90 6.15 32.22
CA ILE A 68 -5.48 7.49 32.19
C ILE A 68 -4.76 8.34 31.15
N LEU A 69 -5.49 9.20 30.46
CA LEU A 69 -4.92 10.22 29.59
C LEU A 69 -4.59 11.44 30.45
N LEU A 70 -3.31 11.80 30.50
CA LEU A 70 -2.87 13.01 31.20
C LEU A 70 -2.54 14.08 30.17
N ASN A 71 -3.10 15.27 30.37
CA ASN A 71 -2.78 16.44 29.58
C ASN A 71 -1.50 17.10 30.12
N LYS A 72 -0.97 18.09 29.40
CA LYS A 72 0.19 18.85 29.89
C LYS A 72 -0.09 19.42 31.30
N GLY A 73 0.73 19.08 32.27
CA GLY A 73 0.51 19.49 33.65
C GLY A 73 1.43 18.83 34.67
N ASN A 74 1.36 19.35 35.90
CA ASN A 74 2.11 18.85 37.05
C ASN A 74 1.13 18.16 38.00
N TYR A 75 1.16 16.84 38.01
CA TYR A 75 0.26 16.02 38.80
C TYR A 75 0.92 15.61 40.09
N THR A 76 0.11 15.49 41.14
CA THR A 76 0.54 14.95 42.42
C THR A 76 -0.24 13.68 42.74
N PHE A 77 0.43 12.64 43.23
CA PHE A 77 -0.25 11.47 43.76
C PHE A 77 -0.32 11.55 45.29
N LEU A 78 -1.54 11.58 45.82
CA LEU A 78 -1.84 11.65 47.24
C LEU A 78 -2.36 10.29 47.70
N SER A 79 -1.81 9.73 48.76
CA SER A 79 -2.37 8.54 49.41
C SER A 79 -2.59 8.81 50.90
N ASN A 80 -3.62 8.20 51.46
CA ASN A 80 -3.83 8.15 52.89
C ASN A 80 -3.03 7.02 53.58
N ASP A 81 -2.33 6.18 52.81
CA ASP A 81 -1.35 5.23 53.31
C ASP A 81 0.03 5.89 53.35
N SER A 82 0.73 5.71 54.47
CA SER A 82 2.12 6.16 54.67
C SER A 82 3.16 5.30 53.95
N LYS A 83 2.80 4.08 53.52
CA LYS A 83 3.69 3.09 52.89
C LYS A 83 3.02 2.47 51.66
N TYR A 84 3.09 3.19 50.54
CA TYR A 84 2.66 2.68 49.25
C TYR A 84 3.79 2.69 48.23
N ASN A 85 3.60 1.90 47.17
CA ASN A 85 4.42 1.94 45.97
C ASN A 85 3.53 2.39 44.79
N LEU A 86 4.00 3.38 44.04
CA LEU A 86 3.34 3.84 42.82
C LEU A 86 4.29 3.60 41.65
N SER A 87 3.86 2.81 40.67
CA SER A 87 4.58 2.67 39.41
C SER A 87 3.92 3.53 38.33
N TYR A 88 4.75 4.17 37.52
CA TYR A 88 4.34 5.00 36.40
C TYR A 88 5.02 4.48 35.12
N LYS A 89 4.23 4.26 34.06
CA LYS A 89 4.74 3.90 32.74
C LYS A 89 4.01 4.67 31.65
N GLU A 90 4.77 5.43 30.88
CA GLU A 90 4.29 6.19 29.74
C GLU A 90 4.02 5.29 28.54
N PHE A 91 2.96 5.64 27.82
CA PHE A 91 2.64 5.15 26.50
C PHE A 91 2.36 6.36 25.62
N LYS A 92 3.14 6.53 24.56
CA LYS A 92 2.75 7.46 23.50
C LYS A 92 1.40 7.01 22.96
N PRO A 93 0.40 7.91 22.85
CA PRO A 93 -0.90 7.54 22.32
C PRO A 93 -0.72 7.08 20.87
N SER A 94 -1.04 5.82 20.60
CA SER A 94 -1.09 5.25 19.25
C SER A 94 -2.47 5.48 18.59
N GLY A 95 -3.30 6.33 19.17
CA GLY A 95 -4.68 6.60 18.75
C GLY A 95 -4.96 8.09 18.58
N ALA A 96 -6.11 8.41 17.98
CA ALA A 96 -6.53 9.80 17.80
C ALA A 96 -7.04 10.41 19.10
N LEU A 97 -6.70 11.67 19.33
CA LEU A 97 -7.18 12.47 20.44
C LEU A 97 -8.42 13.25 20.01
N PHE A 98 -9.44 13.25 20.86
CA PHE A 98 -10.69 13.98 20.65
C PHE A 98 -11.03 14.78 21.89
N ASP A 99 -11.47 16.02 21.70
CA ASP A 99 -12.13 16.82 22.73
C ASP A 99 -13.65 16.69 22.54
N ILE A 100 -14.32 16.13 23.55
CA ILE A 100 -15.76 15.89 23.57
C ILE A 100 -16.42 16.92 24.49
N PRO A 101 -17.21 17.87 23.96
CA PRO A 101 -17.92 18.85 24.78
C PRO A 101 -18.87 18.21 25.80
N PRO A 102 -19.28 18.96 26.86
CA PRO A 102 -20.23 18.47 27.85
C PRO A 102 -21.51 17.95 27.21
N LYS A 103 -21.96 16.74 27.58
CA LYS A 103 -23.20 16.12 27.05
C LYS A 103 -23.19 15.87 25.54
N HIS A 104 -22.01 15.81 24.92
CA HIS A 104 -21.86 15.47 23.51
C HIS A 104 -21.21 14.09 23.34
N GLU A 105 -21.16 13.66 22.09
CA GLU A 105 -20.53 12.42 21.68
C GLU A 105 -19.69 12.62 20.43
N ILE A 106 -18.72 11.73 20.25
CA ILE A 106 -18.03 11.54 18.98
C ILE A 106 -18.49 10.22 18.37
N ILE A 107 -18.56 10.20 17.04
CA ILE A 107 -18.95 9.04 16.26
C ILE A 107 -17.84 8.78 15.25
N GLN A 108 -17.25 7.59 15.31
CA GLN A 108 -16.20 7.16 14.40
C GLN A 108 -16.69 5.97 13.58
N GLN A 109 -16.80 6.14 12.27
CA GLN A 109 -17.12 5.04 11.36
C GLN A 109 -15.93 4.08 11.22
N LEU A 110 -16.23 2.78 11.18
CA LEU A 110 -15.26 1.69 11.01
C LEU A 110 -15.11 1.22 9.55
N LEU A 111 -15.53 2.07 8.60
CA LEU A 111 -15.43 1.78 7.17
C LEU A 111 -14.00 2.00 6.67
N PRO A 112 -13.59 1.33 5.57
CA PRO A 112 -14.38 0.40 4.77
C PRO A 112 -14.33 -1.04 5.28
N TYR A 113 -13.28 -1.43 6.03
CA TYR A 113 -12.96 -2.82 6.39
C TYR A 113 -14.06 -3.60 7.09
N SER A 114 -14.90 -2.93 7.87
CA SER A 114 -16.01 -3.58 8.56
C SER A 114 -17.08 -4.16 7.63
N LYS A 115 -17.16 -3.73 6.36
CA LYS A 115 -18.12 -4.27 5.38
C LYS A 115 -17.68 -5.58 4.71
N GLY A 116 -16.40 -5.91 4.76
CA GLY A 116 -15.83 -6.88 3.83
C GLY A 116 -15.97 -8.33 4.26
N SER A 117 -15.38 -8.65 5.40
CA SER A 117 -15.30 -10.00 5.95
C SER A 117 -15.59 -9.96 7.45
N PRO A 118 -15.96 -11.10 8.08
CA PRO A 118 -15.95 -11.17 9.53
C PRO A 118 -14.59 -10.73 10.07
N PHE A 119 -14.58 -9.99 11.17
CA PHE A 119 -13.37 -9.37 11.67
C PHE A 119 -13.28 -9.42 13.19
N ASN A 120 -12.05 -9.45 13.68
CA ASN A 120 -11.76 -9.17 15.07
C ASN A 120 -11.59 -7.66 15.22
N PHE A 121 -12.44 -7.04 16.02
CA PHE A 121 -12.37 -5.64 16.38
C PHE A 121 -11.76 -5.50 17.76
N THR A 122 -10.62 -4.83 17.84
CA THR A 122 -10.01 -4.44 19.11
C THR A 122 -10.13 -2.94 19.26
N ILE A 123 -10.66 -2.48 20.38
CA ILE A 123 -10.75 -1.07 20.72
C ILE A 123 -10.10 -0.80 22.07
N ARG A 124 -9.35 0.29 22.13
CA ARG A 124 -8.85 0.89 23.35
C ARG A 124 -9.24 2.37 23.38
N ILE A 125 -9.98 2.76 24.41
CA ILE A 125 -10.31 4.16 24.68
C ILE A 125 -9.74 4.51 26.06
N VAL A 126 -9.06 5.65 26.15
CA VAL A 126 -8.53 6.18 27.41
C VAL A 126 -8.92 7.66 27.51
N GLY A 127 -9.63 8.03 28.57
CA GLY A 127 -10.07 9.40 28.84
C GLY A 127 -9.27 10.06 29.95
N ASN A 128 -9.33 11.38 30.01
CA ASN A 128 -8.82 12.17 31.14
C ASN A 128 -9.80 12.18 32.33
N SER A 129 -11.10 11.93 32.09
CA SER A 129 -12.09 11.52 33.10
C SER A 129 -12.96 10.38 32.57
N THR A 130 -14.15 10.21 33.14
CA THR A 130 -15.05 9.09 32.83
C THR A 130 -15.91 9.34 31.59
N PHE A 131 -15.96 8.36 30.70
CA PHE A 131 -16.81 8.33 29.51
C PHE A 131 -17.68 7.06 29.45
N SER A 132 -18.63 7.04 28.53
CA SER A 132 -19.32 5.81 28.11
C SER A 132 -19.07 5.55 26.63
N SER A 133 -18.99 4.28 26.23
CA SER A 133 -18.72 3.92 24.84
C SER A 133 -19.58 2.78 24.35
N TYR A 134 -19.91 2.83 23.07
CA TYR A 134 -20.82 1.90 22.41
C TYR A 134 -20.33 1.57 21.01
N LEU A 135 -20.66 0.37 20.57
CA LEU A 135 -20.57 -0.04 19.18
C LEU A 135 -21.98 -0.08 18.60
N TYR A 136 -22.22 0.64 17.51
CA TYR A 136 -23.52 0.73 16.86
C TYR A 136 -23.45 0.17 15.44
N ASN A 137 -24.42 -0.66 15.04
CA ASN A 137 -24.48 -1.22 13.68
C ASN A 137 -25.78 -0.91 12.92
N TYR A 138 -26.43 0.21 13.25
CA TYR A 138 -27.75 0.62 12.72
C TYR A 138 -28.93 -0.29 13.05
N SER A 139 -28.70 -1.42 13.73
CA SER A 139 -29.74 -2.33 14.22
C SER A 139 -29.61 -2.61 15.72
N LEU A 140 -28.39 -2.56 16.24
CA LEU A 140 -28.04 -2.91 17.61
C LEU A 140 -27.02 -1.91 18.15
N LEU A 141 -27.23 -1.51 19.41
CA LEU A 141 -26.28 -0.74 20.20
C LEU A 141 -25.67 -1.66 21.27
N ILE A 142 -24.38 -1.93 21.17
CA ILE A 142 -23.63 -2.80 22.08
C ILE A 142 -22.81 -1.90 23.02
N SER A 143 -23.07 -1.98 24.32
CA SER A 143 -22.25 -1.24 25.30
C SER A 143 -20.85 -1.85 25.38
N ILE A 144 -19.82 -1.01 25.18
CA ILE A 144 -18.42 -1.36 25.38
C ILE A 144 -18.01 -0.97 26.81
N SER A 145 -18.34 0.24 27.24
CA SER A 145 -18.08 0.72 28.60
C SER A 145 -19.14 1.70 29.09
N HIS A 146 -19.29 1.78 30.41
CA HIS A 146 -20.14 2.78 31.06
C HIS A 146 -19.39 3.40 32.23
N ASN A 147 -19.25 4.73 32.20
CA ASN A 147 -18.63 5.54 33.25
C ASN A 147 -17.22 5.05 33.67
N ARG A 148 -16.33 4.88 32.68
CA ARG A 148 -14.95 4.40 32.87
C ARG A 148 -13.96 5.45 32.39
N THR A 149 -12.77 5.50 32.98
CA THR A 149 -11.63 6.31 32.50
C THR A 149 -10.83 5.60 31.40
N TRP A 150 -11.02 4.29 31.23
CA TRP A 150 -10.45 3.54 30.12
C TRP A 150 -11.23 2.26 29.86
N VAL A 151 -11.11 1.73 28.64
CA VAL A 151 -11.58 0.40 28.25
C VAL A 151 -10.65 -0.19 27.21
N GLN A 152 -10.43 -1.49 27.30
CA GLN A 152 -9.87 -2.30 26.22
C GLN A 152 -10.82 -3.47 26.01
N ASN A 153 -11.36 -3.60 24.80
CA ASN A 153 -12.28 -4.67 24.46
C ASN A 153 -11.92 -5.26 23.10
N GLN A 154 -12.09 -6.57 22.97
CA GLN A 154 -11.92 -7.31 21.74
C GLN A 154 -13.19 -8.10 21.49
N THR A 155 -13.78 -7.92 20.30
CA THR A 155 -15.01 -8.61 19.91
C THR A 155 -14.91 -9.11 18.49
N HIS A 156 -15.58 -10.23 18.22
CA HIS A 156 -15.80 -10.73 16.88
C HIS A 156 -17.06 -10.08 16.30
N LEU A 157 -16.99 -9.61 15.05
CA LEU A 157 -18.08 -8.94 14.37
C LEU A 157 -18.28 -9.51 12.98
N ASN A 158 -19.54 -9.68 12.60
CA ASN A 158 -19.92 -9.98 11.22
C ASN A 158 -19.75 -8.73 10.34
N PRO A 159 -19.61 -8.90 9.01
CA PRO A 159 -19.59 -7.79 8.08
C PRO A 159 -20.80 -6.85 8.26
N GLY A 160 -20.56 -5.55 8.23
CA GLY A 160 -21.61 -4.54 8.39
C GLY A 160 -21.06 -3.13 8.52
N ASN A 161 -21.96 -2.16 8.61
CA ASN A 161 -21.59 -0.79 8.94
C ASN A 161 -21.54 -0.67 10.46
N TYR A 162 -20.39 -0.26 10.99
CA TYR A 162 -20.22 -0.06 12.42
C TYR A 162 -19.71 1.34 12.73
N GLU A 163 -20.20 1.88 13.84
CA GLU A 163 -19.79 3.14 14.43
C GLU A 163 -19.36 2.92 15.87
N VAL A 164 -18.21 3.49 16.23
CA VAL A 164 -17.78 3.64 17.62
C VAL A 164 -18.31 4.97 18.12
N ILE A 165 -19.13 4.92 19.16
CA ILE A 165 -19.67 6.10 19.82
C ILE A 165 -18.97 6.25 21.16
N VAL A 166 -18.39 7.42 21.43
CA VAL A 166 -17.84 7.77 22.75
C VAL A 166 -18.58 9.00 23.26
N GLN A 167 -19.25 8.85 24.40
CA GLN A 167 -20.11 9.86 25.00
C GLN A 167 -19.48 10.47 26.24
N ASN A 168 -19.49 11.79 26.29
CA ASN A 168 -19.20 12.57 27.47
C ASN A 168 -20.52 12.84 28.24
N LEU A 169 -20.69 12.15 29.37
CA LEU A 169 -21.86 12.35 30.24
C LEU A 169 -21.64 13.43 31.31
N ASN A 170 -20.48 14.07 31.36
CA ASN A 170 -20.13 15.09 32.34
C ASN A 170 -20.64 16.48 31.91
N ASN A 171 -20.51 17.45 32.83
CA ASN A 171 -20.85 18.86 32.62
C ASN A 171 -19.62 19.70 32.20
N TYR A 172 -18.49 19.05 31.91
CA TYR A 172 -17.24 19.65 31.47
C TYR A 172 -16.70 18.84 30.28
N SER A 173 -15.81 19.43 29.47
CA SER A 173 -15.22 18.76 28.31
C SER A 173 -14.32 17.60 28.71
N GLU A 174 -14.30 16.56 27.88
CA GLU A 174 -13.50 15.35 28.07
C GLU A 174 -12.51 15.19 26.92
N GLU A 175 -11.25 14.92 27.24
CA GLU A 175 -10.29 14.52 26.23
C GLU A 175 -10.18 12.99 26.26
N VAL A 176 -10.35 12.37 25.10
CA VAL A 176 -10.24 10.92 24.94
C VAL A 176 -9.25 10.57 23.83
N CYS A 177 -8.40 9.59 24.11
CA CYS A 177 -7.62 8.89 23.10
C CYS A 177 -8.39 7.64 22.68
N VAL A 178 -8.76 7.56 21.40
CA VAL A 178 -9.40 6.39 20.81
C VAL A 178 -8.42 5.73 19.85
N SER A 179 -8.18 4.44 20.06
CA SER A 179 -7.41 3.59 19.17
C SER A 179 -8.22 2.32 18.91
N TYR A 180 -8.22 1.87 17.66
CA TYR A 180 -8.81 0.59 17.32
C TYR A 180 -8.02 -0.09 16.22
N SER A 181 -8.16 -1.41 16.15
CA SER A 181 -7.66 -2.22 15.05
C SER A 181 -8.77 -3.14 14.55
N ILE A 182 -8.81 -3.31 13.23
CA ILE A 182 -9.69 -4.24 12.53
C ILE A 182 -8.78 -5.30 11.92
N SER A 183 -8.97 -6.56 12.33
CA SER A 183 -8.28 -7.70 11.74
C SER A 183 -9.32 -8.53 10.99
N PRO A 184 -9.48 -8.29 9.67
CA PRO A 184 -10.40 -9.05 8.83
C PRO A 184 -9.92 -10.51 8.72
N PHE A 185 -10.84 -11.46 8.59
CA PHE A 185 -10.50 -12.87 8.40
C PHE A 185 -9.95 -13.15 7.00
N TYR A 186 -10.36 -12.31 6.05
CA TYR A 186 -9.89 -12.32 4.67
C TYR A 186 -10.09 -10.92 4.06
N VAL A 187 -9.29 -10.57 3.06
CA VAL A 187 -9.54 -9.36 2.27
C VAL A 187 -10.81 -9.54 1.44
N ASN A 188 -11.63 -8.50 1.37
CA ASN A 188 -12.76 -8.45 0.46
C ASN A 188 -12.37 -7.63 -0.79
N PRO A 189 -12.25 -8.24 -1.97
CA PRO A 189 -11.98 -7.53 -3.22
C PRO A 189 -13.04 -6.49 -3.58
N TYR A 190 -14.27 -6.60 -3.07
CA TYR A 190 -15.37 -5.70 -3.44
C TYR A 190 -15.46 -4.43 -2.59
N ILE A 191 -14.52 -4.22 -1.67
CA ILE A 191 -14.69 -3.20 -0.62
C ILE A 191 -14.51 -1.77 -1.14
N PHE A 192 -13.76 -1.61 -2.22
CA PHE A 192 -13.45 -0.31 -2.86
C PHE A 192 -14.10 -0.15 -4.25
N THR A 193 -14.78 -1.19 -4.74
CA THR A 193 -15.41 -1.19 -6.07
C THR A 193 -16.34 -0.01 -6.28
N SER A 194 -16.25 0.56 -7.49
CA SER A 194 -17.06 1.69 -7.94
C SER A 194 -17.64 1.42 -9.35
N SER A 195 -18.36 2.39 -9.91
CA SER A 195 -18.84 2.31 -11.30
C SER A 195 -17.72 2.41 -12.34
N SER A 196 -16.54 2.92 -11.95
CA SER A 196 -15.37 3.09 -12.79
C SER A 196 -14.22 2.33 -12.18
N MET A 197 -13.84 1.21 -12.79
CA MET A 197 -12.75 0.36 -12.32
C MET A 197 -11.76 0.12 -13.46
N PRO A 198 -10.47 -0.09 -13.17
CA PRO A 198 -9.57 -0.76 -14.10
C PRO A 198 -10.05 -2.21 -14.32
N ILE A 199 -10.08 -2.66 -15.57
CA ILE A 199 -10.67 -3.96 -15.95
C ILE A 199 -9.60 -4.88 -16.51
N GLY A 200 -9.55 -6.13 -16.06
CA GLY A 200 -8.53 -7.09 -16.49
C GLY A 200 -8.48 -8.34 -15.62
N LEU A 201 -7.28 -8.73 -15.19
CA LEU A 201 -7.03 -9.85 -14.31
C LEU A 201 -6.38 -9.34 -13.02
N ALA A 202 -7.00 -9.59 -11.86
CA ALA A 202 -6.40 -9.31 -10.55
C ALA A 202 -6.47 -10.55 -9.64
N SER A 203 -5.43 -10.74 -8.83
CA SER A 203 -5.32 -11.84 -7.89
C SER A 203 -5.11 -11.31 -6.47
N TYR A 204 -6.20 -11.25 -5.69
CA TYR A 204 -6.21 -10.73 -4.31
C TYR A 204 -5.83 -11.75 -3.23
N GLY A 205 -5.34 -12.95 -3.61
CA GLY A 205 -5.09 -14.01 -2.63
C GLY A 205 -6.36 -14.70 -2.10
N ILE A 206 -7.50 -14.53 -2.77
CA ILE A 206 -8.81 -15.04 -2.33
C ILE A 206 -9.38 -16.07 -3.30
N LEU A 207 -9.77 -17.23 -2.77
CA LEU A 207 -10.59 -18.24 -3.43
C LEU A 207 -12.02 -18.13 -2.92
N ASN A 208 -12.96 -17.72 -3.77
CA ASN A 208 -14.38 -17.67 -3.44
C ASN A 208 -15.17 -18.67 -4.29
N GLN A 209 -14.90 -19.97 -4.09
CA GLN A 209 -15.59 -21.03 -4.82
C GLN A 209 -16.95 -21.29 -4.17
N SER A 210 -18.03 -20.88 -4.85
CA SER A 210 -19.42 -21.14 -4.41
C SER A 210 -19.78 -20.53 -3.04
N GLY A 211 -19.19 -19.39 -2.68
CA GLY A 211 -19.47 -18.68 -1.42
C GLY A 211 -18.66 -19.15 -0.22
N ASN A 212 -17.80 -20.17 -0.38
CA ASN A 212 -16.83 -20.55 0.64
C ASN A 212 -15.51 -19.81 0.38
N VAL A 213 -15.20 -18.85 1.23
CA VAL A 213 -14.00 -18.02 1.10
C VAL A 213 -12.82 -18.69 1.79
N THR A 214 -11.76 -18.94 1.03
CA THR A 214 -10.46 -19.37 1.53
C THR A 214 -9.38 -18.43 1.01
N THR A 215 -8.29 -18.31 1.75
CA THR A 215 -7.18 -17.41 1.41
C THR A 215 -5.98 -18.21 0.96
N TYR A 216 -5.10 -17.57 0.20
CA TYR A 216 -3.76 -18.06 -0.09
C TYR A 216 -2.76 -16.90 -0.04
N GLU A 217 -1.49 -17.27 0.12
CA GLU A 217 -0.36 -16.36 0.10
C GLU A 217 0.66 -16.85 -0.92
N ILE A 218 1.16 -15.95 -1.77
CA ILE A 218 2.21 -16.22 -2.74
C ILE A 218 3.26 -15.13 -2.62
N ASN A 219 4.49 -15.56 -2.34
CA ASN A 219 5.68 -14.73 -2.37
C ASN A 219 6.49 -15.13 -3.60
N THR A 220 6.77 -14.17 -4.48
CA THR A 220 7.47 -14.40 -5.75
C THR A 220 8.48 -13.29 -6.02
N THR A 221 9.50 -13.58 -6.83
CA THR A 221 10.47 -12.56 -7.28
C THR A 221 10.09 -11.96 -8.63
N SER A 222 9.04 -12.43 -9.30
CA SER A 222 8.66 -11.87 -10.59
C SER A 222 7.17 -11.99 -10.89
N LEU A 223 6.63 -10.93 -11.48
CA LEU A 223 5.30 -10.89 -12.09
C LEU A 223 5.44 -10.69 -13.60
N LEU A 224 4.56 -11.33 -14.36
CA LEU A 224 4.55 -11.29 -15.82
C LEU A 224 3.13 -11.00 -16.31
N GLY A 225 3.01 -9.93 -17.10
CA GLY A 225 1.85 -9.65 -17.91
C GLY A 225 2.12 -10.00 -19.37
N TYR A 226 1.26 -10.80 -19.98
CA TYR A 226 1.22 -11.01 -21.44
C TYR A 226 0.10 -10.17 -22.05
N LEU A 227 0.37 -9.58 -23.20
CA LEU A 227 -0.58 -8.79 -23.98
C LEU A 227 -0.50 -9.21 -25.45
N ASN A 228 -1.64 -9.49 -26.07
CA ASN A 228 -1.77 -9.64 -27.52
C ASN A 228 -2.99 -8.85 -28.01
N ILE A 229 -2.76 -7.59 -28.33
CA ILE A 229 -3.79 -6.61 -28.64
C ILE A 229 -4.04 -6.64 -30.15
N THR A 230 -5.25 -7.02 -30.56
CA THR A 230 -5.64 -7.10 -31.98
C THR A 230 -6.18 -5.77 -32.49
N TYR A 231 -7.03 -5.12 -31.69
CA TYR A 231 -7.57 -3.79 -31.96
C TYR A 231 -7.50 -2.96 -30.68
N VAL A 232 -7.21 -1.66 -30.80
CA VAL A 232 -7.27 -0.71 -29.68
C VAL A 232 -7.54 0.70 -30.18
N SER A 233 -8.56 1.32 -29.62
CA SER A 233 -8.94 2.72 -29.77
C SER A 233 -9.74 3.11 -28.54
N ALA A 234 -9.33 4.22 -27.92
CA ALA A 234 -9.93 4.75 -26.71
C ALA A 234 -10.23 6.23 -26.89
N LEU A 235 -11.24 6.74 -26.19
CA LEU A 235 -11.57 8.15 -26.22
C LEU A 235 -12.24 8.62 -24.93
N ASN A 236 -11.73 9.72 -24.40
CA ASN A 236 -12.38 10.53 -23.37
C ASN A 236 -12.29 12.02 -23.73
N GLN A 237 -13.29 12.51 -24.43
CA GLN A 237 -13.33 13.90 -24.90
C GLN A 237 -13.32 14.94 -23.77
N SER A 238 -13.67 14.54 -22.55
CA SER A 238 -13.72 15.42 -21.38
C SER A 238 -12.36 15.55 -20.69
N GLN A 239 -11.40 14.68 -20.98
CA GLN A 239 -10.05 14.75 -20.45
C GLN A 239 -9.29 15.98 -21.00
N ARG A 240 -8.46 16.57 -20.15
CA ARG A 240 -7.65 17.78 -20.40
C ARG A 240 -6.21 17.69 -19.87
N LEU A 241 -5.90 16.73 -19.00
CA LEU A 241 -4.59 16.57 -18.36
C LEU A 241 -3.69 15.60 -19.14
N VAL A 242 -4.27 14.50 -19.62
CA VAL A 242 -3.60 13.52 -20.50
C VAL A 242 -4.23 13.52 -21.89
N ASP A 243 -3.63 12.78 -22.82
CA ASP A 243 -4.14 12.65 -24.19
C ASP A 243 -5.53 11.98 -24.17
N PRO A 244 -6.58 12.63 -24.73
CA PRO A 244 -7.94 12.08 -24.74
C PRO A 244 -8.08 10.72 -25.40
N SER A 245 -7.15 10.34 -26.28
CA SER A 245 -7.16 9.10 -27.05
C SER A 245 -6.20 8.06 -26.46
N SER A 246 -5.88 8.18 -25.15
CA SER A 246 -4.95 7.29 -24.47
C SER A 246 -5.62 6.21 -23.62
N VAL A 247 -4.87 5.12 -23.42
CA VAL A 247 -5.23 3.96 -22.60
C VAL A 247 -3.96 3.33 -22.04
N SER A 248 -4.03 2.73 -20.87
CA SER A 248 -2.92 2.02 -20.25
C SER A 248 -3.22 0.54 -20.03
N PHE A 249 -2.15 -0.26 -20.09
CA PHE A 249 -2.10 -1.64 -19.61
C PHE A 249 -1.09 -1.66 -18.46
N GLN A 250 -1.58 -1.94 -17.27
CA GLN A 250 -0.83 -1.76 -16.03
C GLN A 250 -0.60 -3.14 -15.40
N LEU A 251 0.67 -3.52 -15.25
CA LEU A 251 1.06 -4.63 -14.40
C LEU A 251 1.41 -4.05 -13.03
N ASN A 252 0.57 -4.33 -12.05
CA ASN A 252 0.68 -3.80 -10.69
C ASN A 252 1.04 -4.93 -9.70
N GLY A 253 1.67 -4.57 -8.59
CA GLY A 253 1.81 -5.47 -7.45
C GLY A 253 2.48 -4.82 -6.25
N VAL A 254 2.50 -5.54 -5.13
CA VAL A 254 3.12 -5.07 -3.88
C VAL A 254 4.40 -5.82 -3.55
N VAL A 255 5.49 -5.09 -3.36
CA VAL A 255 6.79 -5.61 -2.92
C VAL A 255 6.93 -5.42 -1.41
N ILE A 256 7.28 -6.49 -0.71
CA ILE A 256 7.66 -6.46 0.71
C ILE A 256 9.17 -6.56 0.81
N LYS A 257 9.79 -5.66 1.59
CA LYS A 257 11.19 -5.75 1.99
C LYS A 257 11.30 -5.40 3.48
N ASP A 258 11.61 -6.40 4.30
CA ASP A 258 11.64 -6.27 5.76
C ASP A 258 10.31 -5.69 6.30
N ASP A 259 10.35 -4.52 6.95
CA ASP A 259 9.16 -3.81 7.47
C ASP A 259 8.63 -2.73 6.50
N GLN A 260 9.05 -2.78 5.23
CA GLN A 260 8.65 -1.82 4.19
C GLN A 260 7.77 -2.47 3.14
N ASP A 261 6.72 -1.76 2.75
CA ASP A 261 5.78 -2.16 1.70
C ASP A 261 5.82 -1.14 0.56
N TYR A 262 5.90 -1.62 -0.67
CA TYR A 262 5.92 -0.77 -1.87
C TYR A 262 4.86 -1.22 -2.86
N PHE A 263 4.00 -0.31 -3.29
CA PHE A 263 3.17 -0.53 -4.46
C PHE A 263 3.92 -0.13 -5.72
N VAL A 264 3.90 -0.96 -6.74
CA VAL A 264 4.72 -0.76 -7.95
C VAL A 264 3.94 -1.06 -9.22
N GLN A 265 4.23 -0.29 -10.26
CA GLN A 265 3.50 -0.36 -11.54
C GLN A 265 4.48 -0.41 -12.72
N ASP A 266 4.30 -1.36 -13.63
CA ASP A 266 4.88 -1.39 -14.97
C ASP A 266 3.77 -1.11 -15.99
N VAL A 267 3.81 0.08 -16.59
CA VAL A 267 2.69 0.63 -17.35
C VAL A 267 3.07 0.78 -18.81
N LEU A 268 2.34 0.09 -19.69
CA LEU A 268 2.33 0.35 -21.12
C LEU A 268 1.20 1.33 -21.45
N VAL A 269 1.53 2.58 -21.78
CA VAL A 269 0.55 3.58 -22.21
C VAL A 269 0.53 3.67 -23.73
N LEU A 270 -0.65 3.54 -24.33
CA LEU A 270 -0.88 3.68 -25.77
C LEU A 270 -1.62 4.99 -26.05
N TYR A 271 -1.09 5.78 -26.98
CA TYR A 271 -1.80 6.84 -27.68
C TYR A 271 -2.43 6.24 -28.94
N THR A 272 -3.73 5.96 -28.87
CA THR A 272 -4.41 5.11 -29.84
C THR A 272 -4.65 5.78 -31.20
N GLU A 273 -4.73 7.11 -31.23
CA GLU A 273 -4.89 7.89 -32.46
C GLU A 273 -3.58 8.01 -33.26
N ASN A 274 -2.45 8.11 -32.55
CA ASN A 274 -1.12 8.31 -33.14
C ASN A 274 -0.30 7.02 -33.25
N GLU A 275 -0.92 5.87 -32.96
CA GLU A 275 -0.32 4.53 -32.99
C GLU A 275 1.05 4.47 -32.26
N SER A 276 1.12 5.14 -31.11
CA SER A 276 2.36 5.28 -30.36
C SER A 276 2.21 4.89 -28.90
N TYR A 277 3.32 4.51 -28.26
CA TYR A 277 3.37 4.07 -26.88
C TYR A 277 4.58 4.61 -26.15
N TYR A 278 4.50 4.66 -24.84
CA TYR A 278 5.64 4.74 -23.94
C TYR A 278 5.44 3.79 -22.77
N LEU A 279 6.54 3.47 -22.10
CA LEU A 279 6.56 2.69 -20.86
C LEU A 279 6.77 3.65 -19.70
N SER A 280 6.10 3.38 -18.58
CA SER A 280 6.28 4.09 -17.32
C SER A 280 6.41 3.09 -16.18
N ALA A 281 7.24 3.42 -15.20
CA ALA A 281 7.46 2.64 -14.00
C ALA A 281 7.31 3.54 -12.80
N ASP A 282 6.42 3.17 -11.87
CA ASP A 282 6.16 3.92 -10.65
C ASP A 282 6.37 3.05 -9.41
N VAL A 283 6.90 3.66 -8.35
CA VAL A 283 7.08 3.04 -7.03
C VAL A 283 6.51 3.97 -5.98
N PHE A 284 5.54 3.48 -5.23
CA PHE A 284 4.91 4.15 -4.11
C PHE A 284 5.33 3.48 -2.80
N ASN A 285 5.68 4.28 -1.81
CA ASN A 285 5.89 3.82 -0.44
C ASN A 285 4.54 3.66 0.25
N LEU A 286 4.19 2.42 0.61
CA LEU A 286 3.01 2.10 1.42
C LEU A 286 3.34 1.92 2.91
N THR A 287 4.61 2.01 3.29
CA THR A 287 5.03 1.83 4.68
C THR A 287 4.26 2.78 5.60
N ASN A 288 3.66 2.25 6.66
CA ASN A 288 2.83 3.00 7.61
C ASN A 288 1.60 3.73 6.98
N GLY A 289 1.16 3.35 5.78
CA GLY A 289 -0.01 3.92 5.11
C GLY A 289 0.24 5.30 4.49
N GLU A 290 1.49 5.62 4.12
CA GLU A 290 1.89 6.90 3.53
C GLU A 290 1.35 7.12 2.10
N ASP A 291 1.27 6.06 1.29
CA ASP A 291 0.88 6.11 -0.15
C ASP A 291 1.59 7.25 -0.91
N GLN A 292 2.93 7.23 -0.88
CA GLN A 292 3.77 8.29 -1.45
C GLN A 292 4.53 7.81 -2.68
N LEU A 293 4.37 8.48 -3.82
CA LEU A 293 5.25 8.27 -4.99
C LEU A 293 6.71 8.64 -4.63
N ILE A 294 7.61 7.67 -4.67
CA ILE A 294 9.03 7.84 -4.33
C ILE A 294 9.95 7.68 -5.55
N TYR A 295 9.46 7.06 -6.62
CA TYR A 295 10.21 6.91 -7.85
C TYR A 295 9.27 6.79 -9.06
N THR A 296 9.65 7.46 -10.15
CA THR A 296 8.99 7.36 -11.45
C THR A 296 10.02 7.42 -12.56
N ASN A 297 9.83 6.67 -13.63
CA ASN A 297 10.67 6.72 -14.81
C ASN A 297 9.88 6.33 -16.06
N SER A 298 10.14 6.99 -17.19
CA SER A 298 9.42 6.76 -18.43
C SER A 298 10.33 6.76 -19.65
N THR A 299 9.99 5.94 -20.65
CA THR A 299 10.70 5.93 -21.93
C THR A 299 10.24 7.04 -22.87
N ASN A 300 11.06 7.39 -23.85
CA ASN A 300 10.59 8.17 -25.01
C ASN A 300 9.49 7.41 -25.79
N VAL A 301 8.56 8.17 -26.35
CA VAL A 301 7.47 7.66 -27.19
C VAL A 301 8.00 6.92 -28.43
N ARG A 302 7.36 5.81 -28.78
CA ARG A 302 7.69 4.95 -29.93
C ARG A 302 6.43 4.54 -30.67
N GLN A 303 6.54 4.18 -31.94
CA GLN A 303 5.43 3.66 -32.73
C GLN A 303 5.19 2.17 -32.44
N TYR A 304 3.93 1.74 -32.41
CA TYR A 304 3.55 0.33 -32.39
C TYR A 304 2.79 -0.06 -33.67
N VAL A 305 2.65 -1.35 -33.92
CA VAL A 305 1.83 -1.91 -34.99
C VAL A 305 0.95 -3.01 -34.40
N LEU A 306 -0.29 -3.12 -34.88
CA LEU A 306 -1.22 -4.16 -34.46
C LEU A 306 -1.15 -5.39 -35.41
N PRO A 307 -1.30 -6.63 -34.90
CA PRO A 307 -1.45 -6.95 -33.48
C PRO A 307 -0.17 -6.66 -32.68
N LEU A 308 -0.34 -6.06 -31.49
CA LEU A 308 0.75 -5.78 -30.58
C LEU A 308 0.87 -6.92 -29.58
N GLU A 309 1.87 -7.78 -29.80
CA GLU A 309 2.20 -8.88 -28.91
C GLU A 309 3.40 -8.51 -28.03
N SER A 310 3.24 -8.58 -26.71
CA SER A 310 4.25 -8.14 -25.76
C SER A 310 4.19 -8.82 -24.39
N TYR A 311 5.32 -8.76 -23.69
CA TYR A 311 5.39 -9.00 -22.26
C TYR A 311 5.76 -7.71 -21.52
N ILE A 312 5.09 -7.46 -20.40
CA ILE A 312 5.51 -6.52 -19.35
C ILE A 312 5.90 -7.32 -18.11
N ILE A 313 7.01 -6.97 -17.46
CA ILE A 313 7.69 -7.82 -16.49
C ILE A 313 8.21 -6.96 -15.34
N MET A 314 7.76 -7.27 -14.13
CA MET A 314 8.40 -6.77 -12.93
C MET A 314 9.22 -7.88 -12.27
N ASN A 315 10.42 -7.54 -11.82
CA ASN A 315 11.34 -8.48 -11.19
C ASN A 315 12.04 -7.85 -9.99
N VAL A 316 12.12 -8.59 -8.90
CA VAL A 316 13.02 -8.27 -7.78
C VAL A 316 14.18 -9.24 -7.83
N SER A 317 15.39 -8.71 -8.01
CA SER A 317 16.63 -9.47 -8.05
C SER A 317 17.58 -9.03 -6.96
N GLN A 318 18.36 -9.95 -6.43
CA GLN A 318 19.43 -9.65 -5.47
C GLN A 318 20.70 -9.23 -6.22
N GLU A 319 21.23 -8.04 -5.92
CA GLU A 319 22.50 -7.54 -6.44
C GLU A 319 23.46 -7.26 -5.28
N GLY A 320 24.26 -8.26 -4.92
CA GLY A 320 25.04 -8.22 -3.68
C GLY A 320 24.13 -8.32 -2.46
N ASP A 321 24.23 -7.39 -1.52
CA ASP A 321 23.36 -7.34 -0.33
C ASP A 321 22.08 -6.53 -0.56
N ASP A 322 21.97 -5.85 -1.71
CA ASP A 322 20.84 -4.98 -2.04
C ASP A 322 19.82 -5.68 -2.94
N SER A 323 18.54 -5.36 -2.74
CA SER A 323 17.45 -5.78 -3.62
C SER A 323 17.18 -4.73 -4.68
N MET A 324 17.16 -5.16 -5.94
CA MET A 324 16.88 -4.31 -7.09
C MET A 324 15.53 -4.67 -7.70
N LEU A 325 14.62 -3.71 -7.73
CA LEU A 325 13.38 -3.79 -8.49
C LEU A 325 13.64 -3.37 -9.93
N LYS A 326 13.14 -4.16 -10.90
CA LYS A 326 13.37 -3.96 -12.33
C LYS A 326 12.06 -4.04 -13.11
N PHE A 327 11.92 -3.16 -14.09
CA PHE A 327 10.74 -3.05 -14.96
C PHE A 327 11.14 -3.27 -16.42
N GLY A 328 10.44 -4.19 -17.07
CA GLY A 328 10.89 -4.84 -18.28
C GLY A 328 9.80 -4.97 -19.32
N PHE A 329 10.18 -4.77 -20.58
CA PHE A 329 9.27 -4.88 -21.71
C PHE A 329 9.87 -5.68 -22.85
N ILE A 330 9.09 -6.58 -23.43
CA ILE A 330 9.41 -7.32 -24.65
C ILE A 330 8.35 -7.02 -25.69
N ASN A 331 8.74 -6.45 -26.82
CA ASN A 331 7.89 -6.46 -28.02
C ASN A 331 8.20 -7.73 -28.81
N LEU A 332 7.27 -8.69 -28.83
CA LEU A 332 7.47 -10.03 -29.38
C LEU A 332 7.56 -10.03 -30.90
N THR A 333 6.86 -9.11 -31.57
CA THR A 333 6.97 -8.91 -33.03
C THR A 333 8.40 -8.53 -33.43
N SER A 334 9.07 -7.70 -32.62
CA SER A 334 10.46 -7.26 -32.86
C SER A 334 11.52 -8.17 -32.22
N GLY A 335 11.13 -9.02 -31.27
CA GLY A 335 12.04 -9.80 -30.43
C GLY A 335 12.92 -8.95 -29.48
N LYS A 336 12.66 -7.65 -29.34
CA LYS A 336 13.51 -6.74 -28.55
C LYS A 336 13.04 -6.70 -27.09
N PHE A 337 13.94 -7.08 -26.19
CA PHE A 337 13.79 -6.95 -24.74
C PHE A 337 14.53 -5.72 -24.21
N ILE A 338 13.93 -5.01 -23.26
CA ILE A 338 14.56 -3.93 -22.50
C ILE A 338 14.18 -4.01 -21.02
N TRP A 339 15.17 -3.88 -20.14
CA TRP A 339 14.95 -3.34 -18.79
C TRP A 339 15.02 -1.82 -18.90
N PHE A 340 13.88 -1.15 -18.85
CA PHE A 340 13.84 0.30 -19.10
C PHE A 340 13.96 1.12 -17.80
N SER A 341 13.73 0.47 -16.66
CA SER A 341 13.78 1.11 -15.35
C SER A 341 14.27 0.15 -14.26
N ASN A 342 14.92 0.70 -13.25
CA ASN A 342 15.30 0.00 -12.03
C ASN A 342 15.25 0.93 -10.82
N TYR A 343 14.93 0.36 -9.66
CA TYR A 343 14.88 1.05 -8.39
C TYR A 343 15.58 0.22 -7.32
N ASP A 344 16.54 0.84 -6.64
CA ASP A 344 17.29 0.23 -5.55
C ASP A 344 16.43 0.25 -4.28
N LEU A 345 15.97 -0.93 -3.86
CA LEU A 345 15.24 -1.11 -2.61
C LEU A 345 16.19 -1.11 -1.40
N GLY A 346 17.50 -1.06 -1.63
CA GLY A 346 18.56 -1.12 -0.62
C GLY A 346 18.75 -2.51 -0.03
N ASN A 347 19.51 -2.55 1.06
CA ASN A 347 19.89 -3.78 1.73
C ASN A 347 18.66 -4.60 2.17
N GLY A 348 18.76 -5.92 2.03
CA GLY A 348 17.71 -6.87 2.39
C GLY A 348 17.15 -7.60 1.19
N LYS A 349 16.19 -8.50 1.43
CA LYS A 349 15.57 -9.32 0.38
C LYS A 349 14.13 -8.89 0.15
N GLY A 350 13.85 -8.36 -1.05
CA GLY A 350 12.51 -8.01 -1.49
C GLY A 350 11.82 -9.17 -2.22
N PHE A 351 10.49 -9.18 -2.20
CA PHE A 351 9.63 -10.07 -3.01
C PHE A 351 8.25 -9.47 -3.22
N PHE A 352 7.59 -9.81 -4.33
CA PHE A 352 6.17 -9.52 -4.52
C PHE A 352 5.32 -10.43 -3.65
N SER A 353 4.26 -9.88 -3.05
CA SER A 353 3.35 -10.59 -2.16
C SER A 353 1.91 -10.46 -2.63
N VAL A 354 1.28 -11.62 -2.87
CA VAL A 354 -0.18 -11.73 -2.98
C VAL A 354 -0.70 -12.39 -1.72
N ASN A 355 -1.56 -11.74 -0.94
CA ASN A 355 -2.00 -12.23 0.37
C ASN A 355 -3.47 -11.93 0.67
N GLY A 356 -4.28 -13.00 0.74
CA GLY A 356 -5.70 -12.86 1.04
C GLY A 356 -6.06 -12.65 2.51
N ASN A 357 -5.10 -12.68 3.43
CA ASN A 357 -5.37 -12.60 4.88
C ASN A 357 -5.28 -11.18 5.45
N LYS A 358 -4.68 -10.24 4.72
CA LYS A 358 -4.41 -8.89 5.22
C LYS A 358 -4.38 -7.87 4.10
N TYR A 359 -4.76 -6.64 4.43
CA TYR A 359 -4.53 -5.45 3.62
C TYR A 359 -3.11 -4.93 3.86
N THR A 360 -2.60 -4.08 2.97
CA THR A 360 -1.37 -3.31 3.23
C THR A 360 -1.58 -2.35 4.41
N PRO A 361 -0.50 -1.80 5.01
CA PRO A 361 -0.66 -0.83 6.10
C PRO A 361 -1.55 0.34 5.71
N GLY A 362 -2.42 0.74 6.64
CA GLY A 362 -3.39 1.81 6.44
C GLY A 362 -3.73 2.51 7.74
N ASN A 363 -4.39 3.66 7.64
CA ASN A 363 -4.87 4.44 8.76
C ASN A 363 -6.34 4.86 8.55
N MET A 364 -6.91 5.60 9.51
CA MET A 364 -8.33 5.97 9.49
C MET A 364 -8.73 6.85 8.30
N THR A 365 -7.77 7.59 7.73
CA THR A 365 -8.02 8.51 6.61
C THR A 365 -7.56 7.95 5.27
N ASN A 366 -6.59 7.03 5.28
CA ASN A 366 -6.06 6.36 4.12
C ASN A 366 -6.04 4.84 4.40
N PRO A 367 -7.13 4.13 4.09
CA PRO A 367 -7.14 2.68 4.25
C PRO A 367 -6.07 2.07 3.33
N GLY A 368 -5.29 1.14 3.86
CA GLY A 368 -4.42 0.30 3.07
C GLY A 368 -5.21 -0.52 2.03
N VAL A 369 -4.52 -0.77 0.94
CA VAL A 369 -4.99 -1.47 -0.27
C VAL A 369 -4.70 -2.97 -0.16
N PHE A 370 -4.55 -3.68 -1.28
CA PHE A 370 -4.37 -5.12 -1.29
C PHE A 370 -2.89 -5.52 -1.40
N TYR A 371 -2.54 -6.66 -0.82
CA TYR A 371 -1.35 -7.38 -1.28
C TYR A 371 -1.80 -8.25 -2.45
N ASP A 372 -1.69 -7.72 -3.66
CA ASP A 372 -2.17 -8.40 -4.86
C ASP A 372 -1.19 -8.28 -6.02
N ALA A 373 -1.64 -8.82 -7.15
CA ALA A 373 -1.01 -8.65 -8.44
C ALA A 373 -2.11 -8.46 -9.47
N GLU A 374 -1.92 -7.51 -10.37
CA GLU A 374 -2.93 -7.10 -11.34
C GLU A 374 -2.32 -6.93 -12.72
N LEU A 375 -3.02 -7.36 -13.76
CA LEU A 375 -2.82 -6.93 -15.13
C LEU A 375 -4.14 -6.33 -15.63
N VAL A 376 -4.23 -5.01 -15.62
CA VAL A 376 -5.49 -4.30 -15.84
C VAL A 376 -5.36 -3.22 -16.89
N ILE A 377 -6.52 -2.86 -17.45
CA ILE A 377 -6.67 -1.82 -18.46
C ILE A 377 -7.30 -0.60 -17.79
N GLY A 378 -6.71 0.58 -17.99
CA GLY A 378 -7.18 1.85 -17.44
C GLY A 378 -7.06 3.01 -18.45
N GLY A 379 -7.45 4.21 -18.04
CA GLY A 379 -7.13 5.47 -18.72
C GLY A 379 -5.64 5.73 -18.87
N GLY A 380 -5.25 6.80 -19.57
CA GLY A 380 -3.84 7.05 -19.91
C GLY A 380 -2.99 7.67 -18.80
N GLY A 381 -3.59 8.03 -17.66
CA GLY A 381 -2.92 8.60 -16.50
C GLY A 381 -3.80 9.61 -15.76
N ASP A 382 -3.26 10.21 -14.70
CA ASP A 382 -3.91 11.25 -13.88
C ASP A 382 -5.31 10.85 -13.34
N GLY A 383 -5.52 9.57 -13.04
CA GLY A 383 -6.81 9.06 -12.56
C GLY A 383 -7.93 9.11 -13.61
N GLU A 384 -7.57 9.15 -14.90
CA GLU A 384 -8.52 9.18 -16.00
C GLU A 384 -9.38 7.91 -16.05
N THR A 385 -10.68 8.08 -16.31
CA THR A 385 -11.53 7.01 -16.84
C THR A 385 -11.68 7.15 -18.36
N THR A 386 -11.15 6.22 -19.14
CA THR A 386 -11.30 6.21 -20.61
C THR A 386 -12.41 5.27 -21.08
N THR A 387 -12.90 5.45 -22.30
CA THR A 387 -13.88 4.54 -22.92
C THR A 387 -13.27 3.88 -24.14
N MET A 388 -13.32 2.55 -24.19
CA MET A 388 -12.88 1.81 -25.37
C MET A 388 -13.92 1.95 -26.48
N THR A 389 -13.51 2.55 -27.59
CA THR A 389 -14.35 2.69 -28.80
C THR A 389 -14.18 1.51 -29.75
N LYS A 390 -13.00 0.88 -29.70
CA LYS A 390 -12.71 -0.38 -30.38
C LYS A 390 -11.60 -1.13 -29.66
N TYR A 391 -11.83 -2.36 -29.21
CA TYR A 391 -10.84 -3.14 -28.49
C TYR A 391 -11.07 -4.65 -28.57
N SER A 392 -9.99 -5.40 -28.82
CA SER A 392 -9.94 -6.81 -28.45
C SER A 392 -8.49 -7.27 -28.24
N GLY A 393 -8.29 -8.18 -27.30
CA GLY A 393 -6.97 -8.73 -27.03
C GLY A 393 -6.97 -9.94 -26.12
N TRP A 394 -5.84 -10.62 -26.08
CA TRP A 394 -5.55 -11.66 -25.09
C TRP A 394 -4.64 -11.08 -24.03
N ILE A 395 -4.94 -11.40 -22.76
CA ILE A 395 -4.11 -11.02 -21.63
C ILE A 395 -3.81 -12.25 -20.76
N ALA A 396 -2.65 -12.25 -20.10
CA ALA A 396 -2.38 -13.22 -19.04
C ALA A 396 -1.58 -12.59 -17.90
N LEU A 397 -1.92 -12.95 -16.67
CA LEU A 397 -1.23 -12.52 -15.47
C LEU A 397 -0.65 -13.74 -14.74
N LEU A 398 0.67 -13.77 -14.58
CA LEU A 398 1.39 -14.93 -14.04
C LEU A 398 2.44 -14.48 -13.01
N TYR A 399 2.80 -15.41 -12.12
CA TYR A 399 3.92 -15.22 -11.17
C TYR A 399 5.01 -16.25 -11.40
N LEU A 400 6.24 -15.93 -11.00
CA LEU A 400 7.35 -16.88 -11.06
C LEU A 400 7.25 -17.89 -9.91
N ASN A 401 7.11 -19.17 -10.25
CA ASN A 401 7.13 -20.28 -9.31
C ASN A 401 8.37 -21.16 -9.60
N GLY A 402 9.38 -21.06 -8.73
CA GLY A 402 10.68 -21.68 -8.96
C GLY A 402 11.33 -21.09 -10.22
N SER A 403 11.37 -21.87 -11.30
CA SER A 403 11.97 -21.47 -12.57
C SER A 403 10.97 -21.29 -13.72
N ARG A 404 9.65 -21.32 -13.43
CA ARG A 404 8.60 -21.23 -14.46
C ARG A 404 7.51 -20.27 -14.02
N TYR A 405 6.94 -19.53 -14.98
CA TYR A 405 5.74 -18.75 -14.73
C TYR A 405 4.53 -19.65 -14.58
N SER A 406 3.69 -19.35 -13.59
CA SER A 406 2.51 -20.12 -13.22
C SER A 406 1.32 -19.19 -12.97
N ALA A 407 0.12 -19.74 -13.18
CA ALA A 407 -1.13 -19.04 -12.89
C ALA A 407 -1.38 -18.95 -11.38
N PHE A 408 -1.95 -17.83 -10.95
CA PHE A 408 -2.51 -17.68 -9.62
C PHE A 408 -3.69 -18.64 -9.40
N PRO A 409 -3.94 -19.08 -8.15
CA PRO A 409 -5.09 -19.92 -7.81
C PRO A 409 -6.46 -19.30 -8.15
N SER A 410 -6.58 -17.98 -8.24
CA SER A 410 -7.82 -17.29 -8.55
C SER A 410 -7.61 -15.95 -9.24
N TYR A 411 -8.64 -15.48 -9.93
CA TYR A 411 -8.65 -14.19 -10.61
C TYR A 411 -10.00 -13.49 -10.46
N TYR A 412 -9.96 -12.17 -10.51
CA TYR A 412 -11.10 -11.26 -10.58
C TYR A 412 -10.96 -10.40 -11.84
N SER A 413 -12.09 -9.89 -12.34
CA SER A 413 -12.16 -9.12 -13.59
C SER A 413 -11.73 -7.65 -13.48
N PHE A 414 -11.28 -7.21 -12.31
CA PHE A 414 -11.02 -5.81 -12.00
C PHE A 414 -9.88 -5.67 -11.00
N GLY A 415 -9.11 -4.59 -11.12
CA GLY A 415 -8.12 -4.16 -10.13
C GLY A 415 -8.66 -3.04 -9.24
N GLU A 416 -7.91 -2.68 -8.21
CA GLU A 416 -8.24 -1.63 -7.24
C GLU A 416 -7.06 -0.71 -6.92
N ASP A 417 -5.83 -1.15 -7.19
CA ASP A 417 -4.63 -0.42 -6.75
C ASP A 417 -4.22 0.73 -7.71
N THR A 418 -4.92 0.89 -8.83
CA THR A 418 -4.72 2.01 -9.75
C THR A 418 -5.91 2.98 -9.78
N LYS A 419 -5.59 4.27 -9.97
CA LYS A 419 -6.59 5.35 -10.05
C LYS A 419 -7.25 5.44 -11.42
N GLU A 420 -6.60 4.93 -12.46
CA GLU A 420 -7.17 4.97 -13.79
C GLU A 420 -8.21 3.87 -13.99
N ALA A 421 -9.26 4.17 -14.75
CA ALA A 421 -10.35 3.24 -15.01
C ALA A 421 -10.67 3.14 -16.50
N VAL A 422 -11.41 2.10 -16.87
CA VAL A 422 -11.86 1.90 -18.25
C VAL A 422 -13.33 1.49 -18.28
N SER A 423 -14.04 1.94 -19.30
CA SER A 423 -15.38 1.45 -19.61
C SER A 423 -15.41 0.75 -20.96
N ASN A 424 -16.47 -0.04 -21.17
CA ASN A 424 -16.70 -0.84 -22.36
C ASN A 424 -15.64 -1.95 -22.56
N ILE A 425 -15.22 -2.63 -21.49
CA ILE A 425 -14.42 -3.86 -21.55
C ILE A 425 -15.12 -5.00 -20.82
N TYR A 426 -15.21 -6.16 -21.47
CA TYR A 426 -15.65 -7.42 -20.89
C TYR A 426 -14.49 -8.43 -20.83
N VAL A 427 -14.44 -9.24 -19.76
CA VAL A 427 -13.40 -10.24 -19.52
C VAL A 427 -13.97 -11.66 -19.63
N VAL A 428 -13.40 -12.48 -20.52
CA VAL A 428 -13.66 -13.92 -20.63
C VAL A 428 -12.45 -14.66 -20.09
N TYR A 429 -12.57 -15.21 -18.88
CA TYR A 429 -11.51 -16.04 -18.31
C TYR A 429 -11.49 -17.44 -18.93
N LEU A 430 -10.30 -17.84 -19.38
CA LEU A 430 -10.08 -19.07 -20.11
C LEU A 430 -9.43 -20.16 -19.25
N GLY A 431 -8.96 -19.79 -18.05
CA GLY A 431 -8.18 -20.66 -17.17
C GLY A 431 -6.69 -20.39 -17.30
N TYR A 432 -5.90 -20.99 -16.40
CA TYR A 432 -4.43 -20.90 -16.40
C TYR A 432 -3.86 -19.47 -16.44
N GLY A 433 -4.62 -18.51 -15.90
CA GLY A 433 -4.20 -17.12 -15.85
C GLY A 433 -4.40 -16.35 -17.15
N GLU A 434 -5.10 -16.92 -18.11
CA GLU A 434 -5.38 -16.32 -19.41
C GLU A 434 -6.82 -15.81 -19.49
N ALA A 435 -7.00 -14.67 -20.16
CA ALA A 435 -8.31 -14.15 -20.52
C ALA A 435 -8.31 -13.53 -21.92
N TYR A 436 -9.48 -13.58 -22.55
CA TYR A 436 -9.79 -12.78 -23.73
C TYR A 436 -10.64 -11.58 -23.31
N THR A 437 -10.24 -10.39 -23.75
CA THR A 437 -10.89 -9.12 -23.41
C THR A 437 -11.36 -8.44 -24.70
N TYR A 438 -12.57 -7.89 -24.69
CA TYR A 438 -13.18 -7.24 -25.87
C TYR A 438 -14.21 -6.19 -25.43
N GLU A 439 -14.80 -5.45 -26.37
CA GLU A 439 -15.78 -4.43 -26.03
C GLU A 439 -17.05 -5.01 -25.37
N GLY A 440 -17.42 -4.49 -24.20
CA GLY A 440 -18.65 -4.91 -23.51
C GLY A 440 -18.80 -4.32 -22.11
N GLU A 441 -19.98 -4.52 -21.50
CA GLU A 441 -20.24 -4.06 -20.13
C GLU A 441 -19.34 -4.79 -19.14
N ALA A 442 -18.61 -4.05 -18.29
CA ALA A 442 -17.74 -4.65 -17.29
C ALA A 442 -18.56 -5.36 -16.21
N HIS A 443 -18.21 -6.62 -15.92
CA HIS A 443 -18.80 -7.38 -14.81
C HIS A 443 -17.76 -7.55 -13.72
N LEU A 444 -17.83 -6.79 -12.64
CA LEU A 444 -16.92 -6.90 -11.50
C LEU A 444 -17.19 -8.20 -10.74
N THR A 445 -16.39 -9.24 -10.96
CA THR A 445 -16.72 -10.59 -10.49
C THR A 445 -15.50 -11.50 -10.32
N TYR A 446 -15.68 -12.55 -9.52
CA TYR A 446 -14.75 -13.67 -9.44
C TYR A 446 -14.82 -14.46 -10.75
N LEU A 447 -13.66 -14.75 -11.34
CA LEU A 447 -13.58 -15.38 -12.65
C LEU A 447 -13.55 -16.90 -12.55
N HIS A 448 -14.49 -17.53 -13.26
CA HIS A 448 -14.52 -18.98 -13.47
C HIS A 448 -14.11 -19.31 -14.90
N PRO A 449 -13.28 -20.35 -15.13
CA PRO A 449 -12.94 -20.76 -16.48
C PRO A 449 -14.21 -21.11 -17.26
N LYS A 450 -14.46 -20.41 -18.38
CA LYS A 450 -15.52 -20.79 -19.30
C LYS A 450 -14.98 -21.97 -20.12
N GLY A 451 -15.29 -23.20 -19.70
CA GLY A 451 -14.79 -24.45 -20.28
C GLY A 451 -15.24 -24.76 -21.71
N VAL A 452 -15.13 -23.83 -22.66
CA VAL A 452 -15.55 -23.99 -24.06
C VAL A 452 -14.45 -23.53 -25.01
N SER A 453 -14.30 -24.28 -26.10
CA SER A 453 -13.27 -24.17 -27.15
C SER A 453 -13.31 -22.83 -27.90
N PHE A 454 -12.60 -21.83 -27.40
CA PHE A 454 -11.94 -20.91 -28.33
C PHE A 454 -10.75 -21.67 -28.96
N PRO A 455 -10.41 -21.42 -30.24
CA PRO A 455 -9.14 -21.87 -30.77
C PRO A 455 -8.05 -21.17 -29.98
N LEU A 456 -7.58 -21.81 -28.91
CA LEU A 456 -6.44 -21.36 -28.14
C LEU A 456 -5.30 -21.19 -29.15
N PRO A 457 -4.70 -20.00 -29.26
CA PRO A 457 -3.35 -19.95 -29.77
C PRO A 457 -2.52 -20.89 -28.89
N ASN A 458 -1.70 -21.77 -29.48
CA ASN A 458 -0.75 -22.64 -28.76
C ASN A 458 0.37 -21.81 -28.08
N LEU A 459 0.02 -20.79 -27.30
CA LEU A 459 0.94 -19.76 -26.85
C LEU A 459 1.59 -20.07 -25.50
N PHE A 460 1.07 -21.05 -24.75
CA PHE A 460 1.72 -21.53 -23.53
C PHE A 460 1.75 -23.06 -23.44
N HIS A 461 2.75 -23.69 -24.07
CA HIS A 461 3.40 -24.78 -23.37
C HIS A 461 4.22 -24.14 -22.23
N VAL A 462 3.60 -24.02 -21.04
CA VAL A 462 4.14 -23.50 -19.77
C VAL A 462 5.53 -24.09 -19.40
N GLU A 463 6.01 -25.09 -20.15
CA GLU A 463 7.30 -25.75 -19.98
C GLU A 463 8.53 -25.03 -20.57
N LYS A 464 8.39 -23.92 -21.32
CA LYS A 464 9.53 -23.34 -22.09
C LYS A 464 9.91 -21.88 -21.87
N LEU A 465 9.34 -21.16 -20.90
CA LEU A 465 10.00 -19.95 -20.39
C LEU A 465 11.00 -20.36 -19.30
N ASN A 466 12.09 -21.01 -19.71
CA ASN A 466 13.23 -21.23 -18.82
C ASN A 466 13.88 -19.86 -18.57
N VAL A 467 13.98 -19.45 -17.30
CA VAL A 467 14.60 -18.18 -16.89
C VAL A 467 16.01 -17.99 -17.47
N THR A 468 16.69 -19.09 -17.85
CA THR A 468 18.01 -19.08 -18.51
C THR A 468 18.04 -18.42 -19.90
N SER A 469 16.89 -18.12 -20.54
CA SER A 469 16.85 -17.39 -21.81
C SER A 469 16.60 -15.89 -21.67
N PHE A 470 16.37 -15.40 -20.45
CA PHE A 470 16.57 -13.97 -20.18
C PHE A 470 18.07 -13.78 -20.02
N PRO A 471 18.74 -12.98 -20.87
CA PRO A 471 20.18 -12.81 -20.76
C PRO A 471 20.51 -12.34 -19.34
N GLU A 472 21.35 -13.13 -18.65
CA GLU A 472 21.94 -12.72 -17.39
C GLU A 472 22.57 -11.33 -17.59
N THR A 473 22.29 -10.45 -16.62
CA THR A 473 22.84 -9.11 -16.51
C THR A 473 24.35 -9.16 -16.39
N SER A 474 25.06 -9.21 -17.52
CA SER A 474 26.48 -8.85 -17.60
C SER A 474 26.93 -8.59 -19.05
N THR A 475 26.28 -7.68 -19.77
CA THR A 475 26.95 -6.91 -20.83
C THR A 475 26.47 -5.47 -20.80
N LEU A 476 26.86 -4.74 -19.75
CA LEU A 476 27.19 -3.33 -19.93
C LEU A 476 28.34 -3.30 -20.94
N VAL A 477 28.01 -3.08 -22.22
CA VAL A 477 28.95 -2.36 -23.07
C VAL A 477 29.12 -1.02 -22.39
N ARG A 478 30.25 -0.89 -21.70
CA ARG A 478 30.77 0.36 -21.15
C ARG A 478 30.94 1.34 -22.31
N GLY A 479 29.85 2.01 -22.66
CA GLY A 479 29.86 3.19 -23.51
C GLY A 479 30.22 4.37 -22.62
N ASP A 480 31.48 4.46 -22.21
CA ASP A 480 32.06 5.72 -21.74
C ASP A 480 32.09 6.68 -22.95
N ILE A 481 30.95 7.27 -23.30
CA ILE A 481 30.94 8.49 -24.10
C ILE A 481 30.87 9.63 -23.09
N ASN A 482 32.05 10.17 -22.83
CA ASN A 482 32.27 11.36 -22.03
C ASN A 482 31.42 12.50 -22.63
N VAL A 483 30.26 12.79 -22.02
CA VAL A 483 29.25 13.75 -22.51
C VAL A 483 29.86 15.15 -22.79
N ARG A 484 31.01 15.46 -22.16
CA ARG A 484 31.80 16.66 -22.43
C ARG A 484 32.48 16.69 -23.81
N GLU A 485 32.91 15.55 -24.35
CA GLU A 485 33.55 15.48 -25.68
C GLU A 485 32.50 15.51 -26.80
N ALA A 486 31.35 14.86 -26.62
CA ALA A 486 30.24 14.92 -27.57
C ALA A 486 29.68 16.36 -27.68
N LEU A 487 29.55 17.07 -26.55
CA LEU A 487 29.16 18.49 -26.55
C LEU A 487 30.22 19.40 -27.18
N ALA A 488 31.51 19.11 -26.99
CA ALA A 488 32.59 19.86 -27.64
C ALA A 488 32.63 19.67 -29.17
N ILE A 489 32.38 18.44 -29.66
CA ILE A 489 32.31 18.16 -31.10
C ILE A 489 31.09 18.82 -31.73
N VAL A 490 29.92 18.80 -31.06
CA VAL A 490 28.72 19.50 -31.54
C VAL A 490 28.94 21.02 -31.57
N ALA A 491 29.62 21.59 -30.57
CA ALA A 491 29.96 23.02 -30.55
C ALA A 491 30.94 23.40 -31.67
N ILE A 492 31.96 22.58 -31.93
CA ILE A 492 32.92 22.81 -33.02
C ILE A 492 32.24 22.69 -34.39
N LEU A 493 31.36 21.70 -34.58
CA LEU A 493 30.59 21.55 -35.81
C LEU A 493 29.61 22.69 -36.03
N ALA A 494 28.96 23.20 -34.98
CA ALA A 494 28.07 24.36 -35.05
C ALA A 494 28.85 25.64 -35.43
N ILE A 495 30.04 25.87 -34.88
CA ILE A 495 30.89 27.01 -35.23
C ILE A 495 31.41 26.89 -36.67
N SER A 496 31.79 25.67 -37.08
CA SER A 496 32.26 25.39 -38.46
C SER A 496 31.17 25.63 -39.49
N LEU A 497 29.93 25.19 -39.21
CA LEU A 497 28.77 25.38 -40.06
C LEU A 497 28.38 26.87 -40.14
N SER A 498 28.48 27.59 -39.03
CA SER A 498 28.26 29.04 -38.97
C SER A 498 29.26 29.82 -39.81
N LEU A 499 30.55 29.43 -39.77
CA LEU A 499 31.60 30.03 -40.60
C LEU A 499 31.42 29.72 -42.09
N LEU A 500 31.02 28.49 -42.43
CA LEU A 500 30.72 28.08 -43.81
C LEU A 500 29.52 28.86 -44.38
N VAL A 501 28.45 29.05 -43.61
CA VAL A 501 27.29 29.85 -44.01
C VAL A 501 27.66 31.33 -44.14
N TYR A 502 28.52 31.86 -43.26
CA TYR A 502 29.02 33.23 -43.35
C TYR A 502 29.90 33.47 -44.60
N LEU A 503 30.80 32.53 -44.91
CA LEU A 503 31.70 32.62 -46.07
C LEU A 503 30.96 32.39 -47.39
N TRP A 504 29.91 31.56 -47.40
CA TRP A 504 29.06 31.37 -48.58
C TRP A 504 28.22 32.60 -48.92
N ARG A 505 27.80 33.40 -47.92
CA ARG A 505 27.06 34.67 -48.12
C ARG A 505 27.93 35.86 -48.57
N ARG A 506 29.25 35.70 -48.64
CA ARG A 506 30.21 36.75 -49.06
C ARG A 506 30.88 36.49 -50.41
N LYS A 507 30.42 35.49 -51.18
CA LYS A 507 30.81 35.29 -52.58
C LYS A 507 29.72 35.76 -53.53
#